data_AF-A0A931Y9G7-F1
#
_entry.id   AF-A0A931Y9G7-F1
#
_cell.length_a   1.000
_cell.length_b   1.000
_cell.length_c   1.000
_cell.angle_alpha   90.00
_cell.angle_beta   90.00
_cell.angle_gamma   90.00
#
_symmetry.space_group_name_H-M   'P 1'
#
loop_
_entity.id
_entity.type
_entity.pdbx_description
1 polymer ?
#
loop_
_entity_poly.entity_id
_entity_poly.type
_entity_poly.pdbx_seq_one_letter_code
_entity_poly.pdbx_strand_id
1 'polypeptide(L)'
;MNKPLLISTLLLTAVAILTPQAFSQTPTPSTCPPVYGGGIVCQEAPDFKVDKKMQTPKNGSYVDQIPENETKIAPERTMIFRIQVTNKTNRTLRNINITDTLPSVVEFVKANPTVRQNRQQLTYTINSLEAKKTSTLNIEAKVKAKDGLPEDDTLCVANQVSAKSGLTNEAKDFVTFCIDRNGSGGTSVTPTPSLTTPTFPGQTKGGISQPSPKPTETAETKGGQPVYPAPSTTTSPDTGPELLALIGLLPGGAFGWYLRRKSRVK
;
A
#
# COMPACT_ATOMS: atom_id res chain seq x y z
N MET A 1 -51.92 -23.85 63.75
CA MET A 1 -50.82 -23.76 62.77
C MET A 1 -50.92 -22.40 62.10
N ASN A 2 -49.78 -21.75 61.85
CA ASN A 2 -49.55 -20.50 61.11
C ASN A 2 -49.22 -19.25 61.96
N LYS A 3 -47.91 -18.98 61.99
CA LYS A 3 -47.17 -17.85 62.57
C LYS A 3 -46.94 -16.76 61.50
N PRO A 4 -46.55 -15.53 61.90
CA PRO A 4 -46.73 -14.34 61.08
C PRO A 4 -45.58 -14.04 60.11
N LEU A 5 -45.95 -13.23 59.13
CA LEU A 5 -45.20 -12.68 58.00
C LEU A 5 -44.08 -11.73 58.46
N LEU A 6 -42.83 -12.00 58.05
CA LEU A 6 -41.69 -11.07 58.17
C LEU A 6 -41.39 -10.48 56.79
N ILE A 7 -41.53 -9.15 56.68
CA ILE A 7 -41.21 -8.36 55.49
C ILE A 7 -39.72 -8.01 55.55
N SER A 8 -38.94 -8.58 54.64
CA SER A 8 -37.51 -8.29 54.45
C SER A 8 -37.37 -7.25 53.32
N THR A 9 -37.02 -6.01 53.69
CA THR A 9 -36.73 -4.94 52.74
C THR A 9 -35.28 -5.01 52.29
N LEU A 10 -35.05 -5.42 51.05
CA LEU A 10 -33.75 -5.45 50.39
C LEU A 10 -33.45 -4.06 49.79
N LEU A 11 -32.43 -3.36 50.30
CA LEU A 11 -31.90 -2.13 49.69
C LEU A 11 -31.13 -2.48 48.42
N LEU A 12 -31.57 -1.97 47.27
CA LEU A 12 -30.89 -2.07 45.98
C LEU A 12 -30.04 -0.80 45.76
N THR A 13 -28.73 -0.89 45.96
CA THR A 13 -27.79 0.19 45.63
C THR A 13 -27.35 0.08 44.17
N ALA A 14 -27.82 1.00 43.33
CA ALA A 14 -27.42 1.11 41.93
C ALA A 14 -26.05 1.80 41.83
N VAL A 15 -25.01 1.05 41.46
CA VAL A 15 -23.68 1.59 41.12
C VAL A 15 -23.66 1.95 39.64
N ALA A 16 -23.67 3.24 39.33
CA ALA A 16 -23.48 3.76 37.98
C ALA A 16 -21.99 3.74 37.62
N ILE A 17 -21.56 2.70 36.91
CA ILE A 17 -20.21 2.60 36.35
C ILE A 17 -20.19 3.44 35.06
N LEU A 18 -19.59 4.63 35.12
CA LEU A 18 -19.20 5.39 33.93
C LEU A 18 -18.06 4.65 33.22
N THR A 19 -18.39 3.95 32.13
CA THR A 19 -17.37 3.42 31.21
C THR A 19 -16.93 4.54 30.26
N PRO A 20 -15.63 4.81 30.12
CA PRO A 20 -15.14 5.76 29.13
C PRO A 20 -15.40 5.19 27.72
N GLN A 21 -16.18 5.91 26.92
CA GLN A 21 -16.35 5.58 25.52
C GLN A 21 -15.00 5.75 24.81
N ALA A 22 -14.46 4.65 24.31
CA ALA A 22 -13.31 4.65 23.43
C ALA A 22 -13.67 5.40 22.15
N PHE A 23 -13.12 6.61 21.99
CA PHE A 23 -13.20 7.35 20.74
C PHE A 23 -12.58 6.51 19.62
N SER A 24 -13.41 6.09 18.66
CA SER A 24 -12.94 5.49 17.41
C SER A 24 -12.08 6.52 16.67
N GLN A 25 -10.80 6.21 16.51
CA GLN A 25 -9.88 7.02 15.72
C GLN A 25 -10.40 7.05 14.28
N THR A 26 -10.84 8.22 13.82
CA THR A 26 -11.17 8.45 12.41
C THR A 26 -9.92 8.26 11.56
N PRO A 27 -10.00 7.52 10.44
CA PRO A 27 -8.85 7.30 9.57
C PRO A 27 -8.33 8.66 9.06
N THR A 28 -7.02 8.89 9.22
CA THR A 28 -6.36 10.09 8.70
C THR A 28 -6.39 10.07 7.16
N PRO A 29 -6.88 11.14 6.51
CA PRO A 29 -6.90 11.20 5.05
C PRO A 29 -5.46 11.30 4.53
N SER A 30 -5.14 10.49 3.51
CA SER A 30 -3.78 10.36 2.99
C SER A 30 -3.42 11.39 1.92
N THR A 31 -4.38 12.15 1.38
CA THR A 31 -4.13 13.17 0.35
C THR A 31 -5.33 14.13 0.28
N CYS A 32 -5.05 15.42 0.41
CA CYS A 32 -6.07 16.49 0.44
C CYS A 32 -5.69 17.57 -0.59
N PRO A 33 -5.88 17.33 -1.91
CA PRO A 33 -5.59 18.34 -2.92
C PRO A 33 -6.57 19.53 -2.82
N PRO A 34 -6.11 20.75 -3.12
CA PRO A 34 -7.00 21.89 -3.27
C PRO A 34 -7.89 21.71 -4.51
N VAL A 35 -9.19 22.02 -4.37
CA VAL A 35 -10.15 22.05 -5.48
C VAL A 35 -10.31 23.49 -5.95
N TYR A 36 -10.32 23.68 -7.28
CA TYR A 36 -10.59 24.99 -7.90
C TYR A 36 -11.94 25.53 -7.41
N GLY A 37 -11.94 26.70 -6.77
CA GLY A 37 -13.11 27.25 -6.07
C GLY A 37 -12.98 27.32 -4.54
N GLY A 38 -11.83 26.94 -3.97
CA GLY A 38 -11.49 27.25 -2.57
C GLY A 38 -11.92 26.20 -1.55
N GLY A 39 -11.98 24.92 -1.94
CA GLY A 39 -12.26 23.79 -1.04
C GLY A 39 -11.11 22.79 -0.95
N ILE A 40 -11.09 21.98 0.11
CA ILE A 40 -10.23 20.81 0.24
C ILE A 40 -11.12 19.58 0.19
N VAL A 41 -10.83 18.64 -0.70
CA VAL A 41 -11.48 17.32 -0.70
C VAL A 41 -10.44 16.30 -0.30
N CYS A 42 -10.60 15.74 0.89
CA CYS A 42 -9.73 14.69 1.39
C CYS A 42 -10.28 13.33 0.96
N GLN A 43 -9.47 12.56 0.25
CA GLN A 43 -9.80 11.16 -0.03
C GLN A 43 -9.43 10.33 1.20
N GLU A 44 -10.41 9.59 1.73
CA GLU A 44 -10.17 8.67 2.84
C GLU A 44 -9.16 7.61 2.41
N ALA A 45 -8.19 7.31 3.30
CA ALA A 45 -7.25 6.24 3.04
C ALA A 45 -8.01 4.91 2.96
N PRO A 46 -7.66 4.00 2.03
CA PRO A 46 -8.38 2.73 1.88
C PRO A 46 -8.30 1.89 3.16
N ASP A 47 -9.35 1.13 3.46
CA ASP A 47 -9.44 0.25 4.64
C ASP A 47 -8.37 -0.86 4.69
N PHE A 48 -7.69 -1.13 3.56
CA PHE A 48 -6.62 -2.12 3.44
C PHE A 48 -5.39 -1.54 2.73
N LYS A 49 -4.23 -2.20 2.93
CA LYS A 49 -3.01 -1.98 2.15
C LYS A 49 -2.84 -3.15 1.18
N VAL A 50 -2.36 -2.88 -0.03
CA VAL A 50 -1.84 -3.89 -0.96
C VAL A 50 -0.33 -3.68 -1.07
N ASP A 51 0.43 -4.77 -1.08
CA ASP A 51 1.89 -4.81 -1.23
C ASP A 51 2.23 -5.88 -2.26
N LYS A 52 2.90 -5.52 -3.35
CA LYS A 52 3.28 -6.42 -4.43
C LYS A 52 4.79 -6.44 -4.56
N LYS A 53 5.35 -7.64 -4.42
CA LYS A 53 6.78 -7.88 -4.52
C LYS A 53 7.10 -8.98 -5.51
N MET A 54 8.33 -9.00 -5.99
CA MET A 54 8.86 -10.09 -6.78
C MET A 54 9.98 -10.78 -6.01
N GLN A 55 10.04 -12.11 -6.15
CA GLN A 55 11.12 -12.90 -5.59
C GLN A 55 12.41 -12.69 -6.40
N THR A 56 13.51 -12.40 -5.73
CA THR A 56 14.82 -12.25 -6.37
C THR A 56 15.41 -13.62 -6.72
N PRO A 57 16.02 -13.79 -7.90
CA PRO A 57 16.74 -15.02 -8.24
C PRO A 57 17.97 -15.28 -7.35
N LYS A 58 18.55 -14.23 -6.76
CA LYS A 58 19.81 -14.31 -6.01
C LYS A 58 19.70 -15.04 -4.67
N ASN A 59 18.68 -14.72 -3.88
CA ASN A 59 18.53 -15.23 -2.51
C ASN A 59 17.08 -15.57 -2.13
N GLY A 60 16.13 -15.46 -3.07
CA GLY A 60 14.73 -15.75 -2.81
C GLY A 60 13.99 -14.72 -1.95
N SER A 61 14.59 -13.55 -1.69
CA SER A 61 13.95 -12.44 -0.98
C SER A 61 12.90 -11.75 -1.84
N TYR A 62 11.97 -11.03 -1.23
CA TYR A 62 10.90 -10.31 -1.93
C TYR A 62 11.19 -8.81 -1.93
N VAL A 63 11.22 -8.20 -3.12
CA VAL A 63 11.56 -6.79 -3.32
C VAL A 63 10.51 -6.07 -4.16
N ASP A 64 10.36 -4.76 -3.95
CA ASP A 64 9.47 -3.88 -4.71
C ASP A 64 10.08 -3.46 -6.07
N GLN A 65 11.39 -3.62 -6.21
CA GLN A 65 12.12 -3.35 -7.43
C GLN A 65 13.36 -4.25 -7.49
N ILE A 66 13.60 -4.90 -8.63
CA ILE A 66 14.94 -5.39 -8.97
C ILE A 66 15.68 -4.25 -9.65
N PRO A 67 16.71 -3.67 -9.02
CA PRO A 67 17.43 -2.55 -9.60
C PRO A 67 18.22 -2.99 -10.84
N GLU A 68 18.48 -2.04 -11.74
CA GLU A 68 19.09 -2.32 -13.05
C GLU A 68 20.52 -2.88 -12.97
N ASN A 69 21.22 -2.60 -11.87
CA ASN A 69 22.57 -3.09 -11.58
C ASN A 69 22.59 -4.52 -11.00
N GLU A 70 21.42 -5.13 -10.78
CA GLU A 70 21.30 -6.52 -10.38
C GLU A 70 21.10 -7.47 -11.57
N THR A 71 21.01 -8.77 -11.26
CA THR A 71 20.81 -9.81 -12.26
C THR A 71 19.44 -9.65 -12.92
N LYS A 72 19.47 -9.23 -14.19
CA LYS A 72 18.30 -9.17 -15.08
C LYS A 72 17.73 -10.56 -15.31
N ILE A 73 16.43 -10.63 -15.59
CA ILE A 73 15.74 -11.89 -15.84
C ILE A 73 15.95 -12.30 -17.31
N ALA A 74 16.43 -13.51 -17.55
CA ALA A 74 16.60 -14.03 -18.91
C ALA A 74 15.25 -14.50 -19.51
N PRO A 75 15.14 -14.65 -20.84
CA PRO A 75 13.95 -15.22 -21.47
C PRO A 75 13.65 -16.63 -20.96
N GLU A 76 12.38 -17.02 -20.99
CA GLU A 76 11.89 -18.34 -20.55
C GLU A 76 12.10 -18.65 -19.05
N ARG A 77 12.58 -17.68 -18.26
CA ARG A 77 12.73 -17.85 -16.82
C ARG A 77 11.44 -17.64 -16.08
N THR A 78 11.25 -18.49 -15.07
CA THR A 78 10.14 -18.40 -14.13
C THR A 78 10.50 -17.46 -12.98
N MET A 79 9.54 -16.64 -12.58
CA MET A 79 9.59 -15.77 -11.41
C MET A 79 8.31 -15.90 -10.59
N ILE A 80 8.40 -15.51 -9.33
CA ILE A 80 7.26 -15.51 -8.40
C ILE A 80 6.96 -14.08 -7.96
N PHE A 81 5.74 -13.64 -8.21
CA PHE A 81 5.17 -12.43 -7.63
C PHE A 81 4.39 -12.79 -6.37
N ARG A 82 4.52 -11.99 -5.32
CA ARG A 82 3.73 -12.09 -4.09
C ARG A 82 2.94 -10.83 -3.89
N ILE A 83 1.63 -10.98 -3.74
CA ILE A 83 0.70 -9.91 -3.41
C ILE A 83 0.22 -10.17 -1.99
N GLN A 84 0.35 -9.16 -1.12
CA GLN A 84 -0.15 -9.19 0.24
C GLN A 84 -1.22 -8.11 0.41
N VAL A 85 -2.37 -8.50 0.93
CA VAL A 85 -3.46 -7.57 1.26
C VAL A 85 -3.68 -7.59 2.76
N THR A 86 -3.40 -6.45 3.41
CA THR A 86 -3.50 -6.30 4.87
C THR A 86 -4.69 -5.43 5.23
N ASN A 87 -5.59 -5.96 6.05
CA ASN A 87 -6.69 -5.19 6.62
C ASN A 87 -6.14 -4.22 7.68
N LYS A 88 -6.29 -2.91 7.47
CA LYS A 88 -5.80 -1.89 8.40
C LYS A 88 -6.82 -1.55 9.49
N THR A 89 -8.07 -2.01 9.38
CA THR A 89 -9.15 -1.67 10.30
C THR A 89 -9.24 -2.64 11.48
N ASN A 90 -10.13 -2.34 12.43
CA ASN A 90 -10.47 -3.21 13.57
C ASN A 90 -11.70 -4.10 13.30
N ARG A 91 -12.19 -4.15 12.05
CA ARG A 91 -13.35 -4.94 11.64
C ARG A 91 -13.00 -5.91 10.52
N THR A 92 -13.78 -6.96 10.34
CA THR A 92 -13.62 -7.88 9.21
C THR A 92 -14.05 -7.21 7.90
N LEU A 93 -13.17 -7.21 6.90
CA LEU A 93 -13.47 -6.78 5.54
C LEU A 93 -13.97 -7.97 4.71
N ARG A 94 -14.82 -7.72 3.73
CA ARG A 94 -15.40 -8.74 2.86
C ARG A 94 -15.33 -8.32 1.40
N ASN A 95 -15.35 -9.33 0.51
CA ASN A 95 -15.46 -9.14 -0.94
C ASN A 95 -14.40 -8.18 -1.49
N ILE A 96 -13.12 -8.39 -1.15
CA ILE A 96 -12.01 -7.62 -1.71
C ILE A 96 -11.61 -8.29 -3.03
N ASN A 97 -11.80 -7.60 -4.14
CA ASN A 97 -11.45 -8.07 -5.48
C ASN A 97 -10.05 -7.58 -5.85
N ILE A 98 -9.13 -8.51 -6.02
CA ILE A 98 -7.76 -8.27 -6.48
C ILE A 98 -7.71 -8.54 -7.98
N THR A 99 -7.10 -7.62 -8.71
CA THR A 99 -6.80 -7.73 -10.14
C THR A 99 -5.33 -7.45 -10.36
N ASP A 100 -4.59 -8.46 -10.81
CA ASP A 100 -3.19 -8.35 -11.24
C ASP A 100 -3.13 -8.27 -12.77
N THR A 101 -2.36 -7.33 -13.32
CA THR A 101 -2.18 -7.18 -14.77
C THR A 101 -0.75 -7.49 -15.14
N LEU A 102 -0.52 -8.69 -15.66
CA LEU A 102 0.80 -9.13 -16.11
C LEU A 102 1.28 -8.29 -17.31
N PRO A 103 2.57 -7.93 -17.37
CA PRO A 103 3.16 -7.34 -18.57
C PRO A 103 3.00 -8.24 -19.81
N SER A 104 2.93 -7.65 -20.99
CA SER A 104 2.74 -8.38 -22.26
C SER A 104 3.85 -9.40 -22.58
N VAL A 105 5.04 -9.20 -22.00
CA VAL A 105 6.24 -10.05 -22.12
C VAL A 105 6.31 -11.17 -21.09
N VAL A 106 5.26 -11.32 -20.27
CA VAL A 106 5.17 -12.31 -19.21
C VAL A 106 3.93 -13.18 -19.41
N GLU A 107 4.09 -14.48 -19.17
CA GLU A 107 3.04 -15.50 -19.27
C GLU A 107 2.73 -16.06 -17.89
N PHE A 108 1.44 -16.27 -17.60
CA PHE A 108 1.00 -16.90 -16.37
C PHE A 108 1.31 -18.41 -16.39
N VAL A 109 1.80 -18.94 -15.27
CA VAL A 109 2.04 -20.39 -15.09
C VAL A 109 1.01 -20.96 -14.12
N LYS A 110 0.99 -20.47 -12.89
CA LYS A 110 0.04 -20.90 -11.84
C LYS A 110 -0.03 -19.86 -10.72
N ALA A 111 -1.01 -20.00 -9.85
CA ALA A 111 -1.10 -19.20 -8.63
C ALA A 111 -1.60 -20.03 -7.44
N ASN A 112 -1.24 -19.57 -6.25
CA ASN A 112 -1.78 -20.07 -4.99
C ASN A 112 -2.16 -18.87 -4.10
N PRO A 113 -3.44 -18.70 -3.74
CA PRO A 113 -4.59 -19.51 -4.16
C PRO A 113 -4.90 -19.39 -5.66
N THR A 114 -5.77 -20.26 -6.17
CA THR A 114 -6.17 -20.26 -7.59
C THR A 114 -6.84 -18.94 -7.98
N VAL A 115 -6.47 -18.43 -9.15
CA VAL A 115 -7.00 -17.19 -9.72
C VAL A 115 -7.82 -17.47 -10.98
N ARG A 116 -8.73 -16.55 -11.33
CA ARG A 116 -9.36 -16.54 -12.65
C ARG A 116 -8.47 -15.75 -13.60
N GLN A 117 -8.05 -16.38 -14.69
CA GLN A 117 -7.26 -15.71 -15.72
C GLN A 117 -8.14 -15.29 -16.89
N ASN A 118 -7.97 -14.05 -17.34
CA ASN A 118 -8.50 -13.55 -18.61
C ASN A 118 -7.38 -12.79 -19.33
N ARG A 119 -6.73 -13.45 -20.30
CA ARG A 119 -5.51 -12.93 -20.98
C ARG A 119 -4.40 -12.64 -19.97
N GLN A 120 -4.00 -11.38 -19.82
CA GLN A 120 -2.99 -10.91 -18.86
C GLN A 120 -3.57 -10.47 -17.51
N GLN A 121 -4.89 -10.47 -17.36
CA GLN A 121 -5.53 -10.10 -16.09
C GLN A 121 -5.80 -11.34 -15.25
N LEU A 122 -5.32 -11.34 -14.01
CA LEU A 122 -5.54 -12.37 -13.02
C LEU A 122 -6.41 -11.81 -11.90
N THR A 123 -7.56 -12.44 -11.65
CA THR A 123 -8.52 -11.99 -10.66
C THR A 123 -8.64 -12.98 -9.51
N TYR A 124 -8.60 -12.47 -8.28
CA TYR A 124 -8.80 -13.23 -7.04
C TYR A 124 -9.68 -12.44 -6.08
N THR A 125 -10.62 -13.12 -5.41
CA THR A 125 -11.51 -12.48 -4.44
C THR A 125 -11.24 -13.01 -3.05
N ILE A 126 -10.92 -12.10 -2.12
CA ILE A 126 -10.86 -12.41 -0.70
C ILE A 126 -12.28 -12.23 -0.14
N ASN A 127 -12.94 -13.35 0.16
CA ASN A 127 -14.32 -13.35 0.68
C ASN A 127 -14.43 -12.71 2.07
N SER A 128 -13.43 -12.97 2.92
CA SER A 128 -13.37 -12.47 4.29
C SER A 128 -11.92 -12.27 4.72
N LEU A 129 -11.61 -11.10 5.29
CA LEU A 129 -10.30 -10.76 5.85
C LEU A 129 -10.51 -10.13 7.23
N GLU A 130 -10.18 -10.88 8.27
CA GLU A 130 -10.31 -10.44 9.66
C GLU A 130 -9.48 -9.18 9.95
N ALA A 131 -9.85 -8.50 11.04
CA ALA A 131 -9.15 -7.31 11.51
C ALA A 131 -7.63 -7.57 11.64
N LYS A 132 -6.83 -6.65 11.10
CA LYS A 132 -5.34 -6.69 11.16
C LYS A 132 -4.69 -7.92 10.52
N LYS A 133 -5.43 -8.79 9.83
CA LYS A 133 -4.87 -9.95 9.13
C LYS A 133 -4.40 -9.59 7.72
N THR A 134 -3.50 -10.42 7.20
CA THR A 134 -2.96 -10.33 5.85
C THR A 134 -3.31 -11.58 5.05
N SER A 135 -3.88 -11.40 3.86
CA SER A 135 -4.02 -12.47 2.86
C SER A 135 -2.85 -12.41 1.89
N THR A 136 -2.31 -13.56 1.49
CA THR A 136 -1.18 -13.65 0.56
C THR A 136 -1.58 -14.44 -0.68
N LEU A 137 -1.24 -13.90 -1.85
CA LEU A 137 -1.40 -14.52 -3.16
C LEU A 137 -0.03 -14.60 -3.84
N ASN A 138 0.42 -15.82 -4.15
CA ASN A 138 1.64 -16.05 -4.91
C ASN A 138 1.28 -16.41 -6.36
N ILE A 139 1.88 -15.73 -7.32
CA ILE A 139 1.69 -15.91 -8.75
C ILE A 139 3.04 -16.32 -9.34
N GLU A 140 3.09 -17.50 -9.94
CA GLU A 140 4.21 -17.96 -10.73
C GLU A 140 3.97 -17.62 -12.20
N ALA A 141 4.96 -16.95 -12.80
CA ALA A 141 4.89 -16.47 -14.16
C ALA A 141 6.23 -16.70 -14.87
N LYS A 142 6.22 -16.76 -16.20
CA LYS A 142 7.38 -17.04 -17.04
C LYS A 142 7.60 -15.91 -18.03
N VAL A 143 8.84 -15.45 -18.21
CA VAL A 143 9.17 -14.52 -19.29
C VAL A 143 9.01 -15.23 -20.63
N LYS A 144 8.47 -14.53 -21.63
CA LYS A 144 8.36 -15.07 -22.99
C LYS A 144 9.72 -15.44 -23.57
N ALA A 145 9.71 -16.30 -24.59
CA ALA A 145 10.88 -16.57 -25.40
C ALA A 145 11.36 -15.30 -26.12
N LYS A 146 12.62 -15.32 -26.61
CA LYS A 146 13.28 -14.18 -27.25
C LYS A 146 12.43 -13.53 -28.37
N ASP A 147 11.74 -14.36 -29.17
CA ASP A 147 10.89 -13.89 -30.27
C ASP A 147 9.63 -13.13 -29.80
N GLY A 148 9.23 -13.33 -28.54
CA GLY A 148 8.11 -12.63 -27.90
C GLY A 148 8.51 -11.36 -27.14
N LEU A 149 9.79 -10.95 -27.23
CA LEU A 149 10.33 -9.73 -26.63
C LEU A 149 10.58 -8.66 -27.71
N PRO A 150 10.59 -7.35 -27.37
CA PRO A 150 11.07 -6.30 -28.27
C PRO A 150 12.57 -6.44 -28.54
N GLU A 151 13.06 -5.83 -29.63
CA GLU A 151 14.45 -5.99 -30.10
C GLU A 151 15.51 -5.38 -29.17
N ASP A 152 15.10 -4.59 -28.18
CA ASP A 152 15.99 -4.00 -27.18
C ASP A 152 16.75 -5.08 -26.38
N ASP A 153 18.03 -4.82 -26.11
CA ASP A 153 18.87 -5.72 -25.29
C ASP A 153 18.35 -5.82 -23.85
N THR A 154 17.80 -4.73 -23.32
CA THR A 154 17.24 -4.67 -21.96
C THR A 154 15.86 -4.04 -21.98
N LEU A 155 14.90 -4.71 -21.36
CA LEU A 155 13.52 -4.25 -21.22
C LEU A 155 13.11 -4.22 -19.75
N CYS A 156 12.78 -3.04 -19.22
CA CYS A 156 12.22 -2.89 -17.89
C CYS A 156 10.71 -2.75 -17.94
N VAL A 157 9.99 -3.54 -17.15
CA VAL A 157 8.52 -3.55 -17.08
C VAL A 157 8.04 -3.49 -15.64
N ALA A 158 6.77 -3.10 -15.48
CA ALA A 158 6.09 -3.09 -14.19
C ALA A 158 4.91 -4.07 -14.23
N ASN A 159 4.81 -4.94 -13.23
CA ASN A 159 3.60 -5.72 -12.99
C ASN A 159 2.73 -4.98 -11.96
N GLN A 160 1.50 -4.65 -12.30
CA GLN A 160 0.60 -3.82 -11.49
C GLN A 160 -0.54 -4.63 -10.89
N VAL A 161 -0.85 -4.36 -9.62
CA VAL A 161 -2.01 -4.89 -8.91
C VAL A 161 -2.95 -3.76 -8.47
N SER A 162 -4.26 -4.02 -8.52
CA SER A 162 -5.30 -3.23 -7.86
C SER A 162 -6.16 -4.13 -7.00
N ALA A 163 -6.48 -3.71 -5.78
CA ALA A 163 -7.51 -4.34 -4.97
C ALA A 163 -8.63 -3.36 -4.63
N LYS A 164 -9.88 -3.81 -4.77
CA LYS A 164 -11.09 -3.00 -4.61
C LYS A 164 -12.08 -3.66 -3.66
N SER A 165 -12.70 -2.88 -2.79
CA SER A 165 -13.84 -3.29 -1.96
C SER A 165 -14.93 -2.22 -2.02
N GLY A 166 -16.12 -2.58 -2.49
CA GLY A 166 -17.17 -1.59 -2.77
C GLY A 166 -16.76 -0.61 -3.88
N LEU A 167 -17.26 0.63 -3.80
CA LEU A 167 -17.12 1.64 -4.87
C LEU A 167 -15.87 2.52 -4.72
N THR A 168 -15.47 2.85 -3.49
CA THR A 168 -14.47 3.88 -3.20
C THR A 168 -13.19 3.36 -2.54
N ASN A 169 -13.22 2.15 -1.95
CA ASN A 169 -12.03 1.58 -1.30
C ASN A 169 -11.18 0.84 -2.33
N GLU A 170 -10.19 1.54 -2.87
CA GLU A 170 -9.20 0.97 -3.79
C GLU A 170 -7.79 1.22 -3.27
N ALA A 171 -6.93 0.21 -3.39
CA ALA A 171 -5.49 0.35 -3.23
C ALA A 171 -4.78 -0.29 -4.42
N LYS A 172 -3.68 0.30 -4.85
CA LYS A 172 -2.87 -0.16 -5.98
C LYS A 172 -1.42 -0.28 -5.54
N ASP A 173 -0.71 -1.20 -6.18
CA ASP A 173 0.73 -1.33 -6.04
C ASP A 173 1.35 -1.90 -7.31
N PHE A 174 2.67 -1.84 -7.44
CA PHE A 174 3.38 -2.39 -8.57
C PHE A 174 4.80 -2.83 -8.18
N VAL A 175 5.36 -3.74 -8.98
CA VAL A 175 6.76 -4.16 -8.87
C VAL A 175 7.44 -3.99 -10.22
N THR A 176 8.66 -3.46 -10.22
CA THR A 176 9.46 -3.25 -11.42
C THR A 176 10.64 -4.21 -11.51
N PHE A 177 10.91 -4.72 -12.72
CA PHE A 177 12.05 -5.59 -12.99
C PHE A 177 12.47 -5.47 -14.45
N CYS A 178 13.72 -5.85 -14.73
CA CYS A 178 14.28 -5.79 -16.07
C CYS A 178 14.62 -7.18 -16.61
N ILE A 179 14.39 -7.34 -17.90
CA ILE A 179 14.67 -8.53 -18.70
C ILE A 179 15.88 -8.23 -19.58
N ASP A 180 16.82 -9.17 -19.65
CA ASP A 180 17.93 -9.14 -20.61
C ASP A 180 17.61 -10.10 -21.73
N ARG A 181 17.38 -9.58 -22.94
CA ARG A 181 16.96 -10.34 -24.12
C ARG A 181 18.03 -11.34 -24.57
N ASN A 182 19.31 -11.00 -24.38
CA ASN A 182 20.43 -11.83 -24.84
C ASN A 182 20.94 -12.78 -23.77
N GLY A 183 20.58 -12.54 -22.51
CA GLY A 183 20.66 -13.47 -21.39
C GLY A 183 22.03 -14.10 -21.18
N SER A 184 22.79 -13.64 -20.18
CA SER A 184 23.67 -14.57 -19.44
C SER A 184 22.80 -15.37 -18.46
N GLY A 185 22.30 -16.53 -18.91
CA GLY A 185 21.35 -17.36 -18.17
C GLY A 185 21.88 -17.85 -16.82
N GLY A 186 21.56 -17.17 -15.72
CA GLY A 186 21.79 -17.70 -14.37
C GLY A 186 20.93 -18.92 -14.12
N THR A 187 21.53 -20.08 -13.87
CA THR A 187 20.97 -21.45 -13.71
C THR A 187 19.53 -21.56 -13.20
N SER A 188 18.76 -22.48 -13.78
CA SER A 188 17.39 -22.82 -13.40
C SER A 188 17.31 -23.24 -11.93
N VAL A 189 16.61 -22.48 -11.09
CA VAL A 189 16.04 -23.06 -9.86
C VAL A 189 14.79 -23.82 -10.27
N THR A 190 14.98 -25.07 -10.69
CA THR A 190 13.89 -26.03 -10.83
C THR A 190 13.37 -26.34 -9.42
N PRO A 191 12.11 -26.05 -9.07
CA PRO A 191 11.54 -26.58 -7.83
C PRO A 191 11.30 -28.09 -8.03
N THR A 192 12.21 -28.91 -7.52
CA THR A 192 11.97 -30.34 -7.33
C THR A 192 10.85 -30.50 -6.27
N PRO A 193 9.70 -31.12 -6.59
CA PRO A 193 8.72 -31.46 -5.57
C PRO A 193 9.18 -32.75 -4.87
N SER A 194 9.86 -32.61 -3.73
CA SER A 194 10.15 -33.74 -2.84
C SER A 194 9.29 -33.61 -1.60
N LEU A 195 8.28 -34.47 -1.53
CA LEU A 195 7.37 -34.63 -0.42
C LEU A 195 7.95 -35.66 0.55
N THR A 196 8.64 -35.19 1.61
CA THR A 196 8.95 -36.07 2.74
C THR A 196 9.12 -35.28 4.05
N THR A 197 8.17 -35.49 4.96
CA THR A 197 8.29 -35.26 6.41
C THR A 197 9.02 -36.47 7.01
N PRO A 198 10.00 -36.29 7.92
CA PRO A 198 9.69 -36.61 9.32
C PRO A 198 10.39 -35.77 10.40
N THR A 199 9.61 -35.44 11.44
CA THR A 199 9.86 -35.61 12.88
C THR A 199 11.10 -34.98 13.55
N PHE A 200 10.82 -33.99 14.42
CA PHE A 200 11.66 -33.50 15.52
C PHE A 200 11.65 -34.45 16.74
N PRO A 201 12.75 -34.45 17.52
CA PRO A 201 12.67 -34.33 18.98
C PRO A 201 13.57 -33.20 19.52
N GLY A 202 13.16 -32.58 20.64
CA GLY A 202 13.68 -31.30 21.13
C GLY A 202 14.65 -31.34 22.31
N GLN A 203 14.67 -30.20 23.03
CA GLN A 203 15.30 -29.88 24.33
C GLN A 203 16.81 -29.51 24.29
N THR A 204 17.40 -28.55 25.02
CA THR A 204 16.99 -27.67 26.15
C THR A 204 18.08 -26.62 26.49
N LYS A 205 17.67 -25.40 26.87
CA LYS A 205 18.00 -24.56 28.07
C LYS A 205 19.44 -24.09 28.45
N GLY A 206 19.54 -22.77 28.77
CA GLY A 206 20.50 -22.09 29.69
C GLY A 206 21.43 -21.07 29.01
N GLY A 207 21.77 -19.85 29.46
CA GLY A 207 21.53 -19.01 30.66
C GLY A 207 22.68 -17.96 30.76
N ILE A 208 22.39 -16.67 31.10
CA ILE A 208 23.18 -15.58 31.78
C ILE A 208 24.71 -15.42 31.46
N SER A 209 25.35 -14.25 31.22
CA SER A 209 25.35 -12.91 31.86
C SER A 209 26.26 -11.88 31.11
N GLN A 210 26.12 -10.58 31.48
CA GLN A 210 26.77 -9.33 31.01
C GLN A 210 28.25 -9.14 31.47
N PRO A 211 29.09 -8.21 30.92
CA PRO A 211 28.98 -6.75 31.19
C PRO A 211 29.40 -5.75 30.07
N SER A 212 29.00 -4.48 30.25
CA SER A 212 29.28 -3.26 29.45
C SER A 212 30.72 -2.72 29.54
N PRO A 213 31.08 -1.76 28.66
CA PRO A 213 31.53 -0.43 29.13
C PRO A 213 30.72 0.78 28.56
N LYS A 214 30.78 1.89 29.32
CA LYS A 214 30.02 3.18 29.31
C LYS A 214 30.62 4.25 28.33
N PRO A 215 30.08 5.49 28.17
CA PRO A 215 29.72 6.10 26.88
C PRO A 215 30.50 7.41 26.57
N THR A 216 30.29 7.98 25.38
CA THR A 216 30.70 9.36 25.05
C THR A 216 29.45 10.18 24.70
N GLU A 217 29.37 11.36 25.31
CA GLU A 217 28.19 12.21 25.51
C GLU A 217 28.05 13.24 24.37
N THR A 218 26.85 13.36 23.78
CA THR A 218 26.42 14.57 23.05
C THR A 218 24.89 14.68 23.12
N ALA A 219 24.39 15.88 23.43
CA ALA A 219 23.08 16.23 23.98
C ALA A 219 21.82 15.61 23.31
N GLU A 220 20.95 15.02 24.14
CA GLU A 220 19.64 14.46 23.78
C GLU A 220 18.49 15.26 24.43
N THR A 221 17.31 15.28 23.78
CA THR A 221 16.04 15.62 24.43
C THR A 221 15.58 14.42 25.29
N LYS A 222 14.69 14.61 26.28
CA LYS A 222 14.28 13.59 27.29
C LYS A 222 13.60 12.32 26.74
N GLY A 223 13.72 12.00 25.46
CA GLY A 223 13.24 10.78 24.79
C GLY A 223 14.15 10.22 23.67
N GLY A 224 15.41 10.67 23.52
CA GLY A 224 16.43 9.96 22.72
C GLY A 224 16.23 9.92 21.19
N GLN A 225 15.54 10.88 20.57
CA GLN A 225 15.54 11.06 19.11
C GLN A 225 16.40 12.27 18.70
N PRO A 226 17.21 12.17 17.62
CA PRO A 226 17.93 13.32 17.08
C PRO A 226 16.94 14.32 16.46
N VAL A 227 17.01 15.58 16.91
CA VAL A 227 16.25 16.70 16.35
C VAL A 227 17.09 17.33 15.23
N TYR A 228 16.68 17.13 13.98
CA TYR A 228 17.22 17.89 12.86
C TYR A 228 16.46 19.23 12.74
N PRO A 229 17.13 20.39 12.75
CA PRO A 229 16.45 21.65 12.51
C PRO A 229 15.86 21.67 11.09
N ALA A 230 14.66 22.23 10.94
CA ALA A 230 14.04 22.42 9.64
C ALA A 230 14.96 23.26 8.74
N PRO A 231 15.21 22.85 7.48
CA PRO A 231 15.96 23.68 6.55
C PRO A 231 15.23 25.02 6.38
N SER A 232 15.91 26.12 6.70
CA SER A 232 15.39 27.46 6.44
C SER A 232 15.41 27.69 4.94
N THR A 233 14.26 27.57 4.27
CA THR A 233 14.12 27.96 2.87
C THR A 233 14.10 29.48 2.80
N THR A 234 15.28 30.07 2.67
CA THR A 234 15.45 31.48 2.30
C THR A 234 15.11 31.62 0.83
N THR A 235 14.14 32.49 0.54
CA THR A 235 13.60 32.90 -0.77
C THR A 235 12.55 31.98 -1.40
N SER A 236 11.32 32.49 -1.47
CA SER A 236 10.38 32.10 -2.53
C SER A 236 11.00 32.48 -3.87
N PRO A 237 10.97 31.61 -4.90
CA PRO A 237 11.42 31.99 -6.23
C PRO A 237 10.55 33.12 -6.78
N ASP A 238 11.19 34.09 -7.43
CA ASP A 238 10.53 35.21 -8.09
C ASP A 238 9.36 34.71 -8.94
N THR A 239 8.15 35.14 -8.59
CA THR A 239 6.97 34.90 -9.40
C THR A 239 7.21 35.64 -10.71
N GLY A 240 7.45 34.88 -11.78
CA GLY A 240 7.65 35.41 -13.12
C GLY A 240 6.46 36.28 -13.57
N PRO A 241 6.57 36.99 -14.72
CA PRO A 241 5.70 38.10 -15.13
C PRO A 241 4.21 37.76 -15.36
N GLU A 242 3.72 36.58 -15.00
CA GLU A 242 2.32 36.14 -15.11
C GLU A 242 1.36 36.96 -14.22
N LEU A 243 1.83 37.64 -13.17
CA LEU A 243 0.96 38.52 -12.36
C LEU A 243 0.52 39.78 -13.13
N LEU A 244 1.29 40.21 -14.13
CA LEU A 244 0.93 41.36 -14.97
C LEU A 244 -0.18 41.04 -15.98
N ALA A 245 -0.33 39.76 -16.37
CA ALA A 245 -1.41 39.32 -17.25
C ALA A 245 -2.79 39.47 -16.57
N LEU A 246 -2.85 39.31 -15.25
CA LEU A 246 -4.10 39.43 -14.49
C LEU A 246 -4.57 40.88 -14.33
N ILE A 247 -3.65 41.86 -14.32
CA ILE A 247 -4.00 43.29 -14.25
C ILE A 247 -4.45 43.82 -15.62
N GLY A 248 -3.95 43.22 -16.72
CA GLY A 248 -4.34 43.56 -18.09
C GLY A 248 -5.77 43.16 -18.49
N LEU A 249 -6.46 42.35 -17.69
CA LEU A 249 -7.82 41.85 -17.97
C LEU A 249 -8.95 42.73 -17.37
N LEU A 250 -8.61 43.79 -16.63
CA LEU A 250 -9.57 44.75 -16.09
C LEU A 250 -10.21 45.74 -17.10
N PRO A 251 -9.70 46.02 -18.32
CA PRO A 251 -10.34 46.97 -19.23
C PRO A 251 -11.67 46.48 -19.83
N GLY A 252 -11.91 45.17 -19.92
CA GLY A 252 -13.10 44.62 -20.58
C GLY A 252 -14.41 44.84 -19.80
N GLY A 253 -14.33 44.86 -18.46
CA GLY A 253 -15.51 45.02 -17.61
C GLY A 253 -16.12 46.42 -17.66
N ALA A 254 -15.29 47.47 -17.74
CA ALA A 254 -15.75 48.86 -17.77
C ALA A 254 -16.43 49.22 -19.10
N PHE A 255 -15.93 48.69 -20.22
CA PHE A 255 -16.54 48.90 -21.54
C PHE A 255 -17.90 48.22 -21.66
N GLY A 256 -18.05 47.01 -21.12
CA GLY A 256 -19.34 46.30 -21.06
C GLY A 256 -20.39 47.02 -20.19
N TRP A 257 -19.98 47.60 -19.05
CA TRP A 257 -20.88 48.40 -18.21
C TRP A 257 -21.33 49.70 -18.88
N TYR A 258 -20.45 50.36 -19.64
CA TYR A 258 -20.78 51.56 -20.41
C TYR A 258 -21.79 51.28 -21.53
N LEU A 259 -21.62 50.20 -22.30
CA LEU A 259 -22.57 49.81 -23.36
C LEU A 259 -23.96 49.47 -22.79
N ARG A 260 -24.05 48.85 -21.60
CA ARG A 260 -25.32 48.53 -20.93
C ARG A 260 -26.10 49.78 -20.49
N ARG A 261 -25.42 50.90 -20.24
CA ARG A 261 -26.07 52.15 -19.82
C ARG A 261 -26.64 52.94 -21.01
N LYS A 262 -26.04 52.81 -22.20
CA LYS A 262 -26.52 53.47 -23.43
C LYS A 262 -27.69 52.76 -24.11
N SER A 263 -27.86 51.45 -23.91
CA SER A 263 -28.97 50.69 -24.51
C SER A 263 -30.33 50.85 -23.82
N ARG A 264 -30.40 51.58 -22.70
CA ARG A 264 -31.66 51.93 -22.01
C ARG A 264 -32.17 53.33 -22.33
N VAL A 265 -31.74 53.92 -23.44
CA VAL A 265 -32.32 55.17 -23.96
C VAL A 265 -32.76 54.96 -25.40
N LYS A 266 -33.90 54.26 -25.55
CA LYS A 266 -35.03 54.60 -26.41
C LYS A 266 -36.16 53.61 -26.16
#